data_AF-A0A2E9SWN6-F1
#
_entry.id   AF-A0A2E9SWN6-F1
#
_cell.length_a   1.000
_cell.length_b   1.000
_cell.length_c   1.000
_cell.angle_alpha   90.00
_cell.angle_beta   90.00
_cell.angle_gamma   90.00
#
_symmetry.space_group_name_H-M   'P 1'
#
loop_
_entity.id
_entity.type
_entity.pdbx_description
1 polymer ?
#
loop_
_entity_poly.entity_id
_entity_poly.type
_entity_poly.pdbx_seq_one_letter_code
_entity_poly.pdbx_strand_id
1 'polypeptide(L)'
;WMSRPLQLEFFGNNRAGEEFFERLAKLRTGGEPKFAALEVYYICLQLGFEGIYKVKGIEQLKALIVDIRAQIEDVRGTPRGQLSDNGVPLEGFAMKVGRNIPYWVILSICLASIVSLFAGFHFVINKQASQSTQRIDNQVEVLTQLSKTNESR
;
A
#
# COMPACT_ATOMS: atom_id res chain seq x y z
N TRP A 1 -24.21 -8.12 -14.85
CA TRP A 1 -23.42 -8.76 -13.79
C TRP A 1 -24.17 -8.83 -12.46
N MET A 2 -24.54 -7.73 -11.78
CA MET A 2 -25.29 -7.82 -10.50
C MET A 2 -26.65 -8.52 -10.61
N SER A 3 -27.40 -8.34 -11.70
CA SER A 3 -28.73 -8.95 -11.87
C SER A 3 -28.70 -10.42 -12.30
N ARG A 4 -27.59 -10.88 -12.89
CA ARG A 4 -27.38 -12.23 -13.39
C ARG A 4 -25.90 -12.59 -13.28
N PRO A 5 -25.44 -13.07 -12.11
CA PRO A 5 -24.09 -13.55 -11.97
C PRO A 5 -23.95 -14.89 -12.70
N LEU A 6 -22.82 -15.09 -13.38
CA LEU A 6 -22.54 -16.32 -14.14
C LEU A 6 -22.66 -17.58 -13.28
N GLN A 7 -22.34 -17.49 -11.99
CA GLN A 7 -22.54 -18.60 -11.06
C GLN A 7 -24.01 -19.02 -10.97
N LEU A 8 -24.92 -18.06 -10.83
CA LEU A 8 -26.34 -18.33 -10.73
C LEU A 8 -26.90 -18.83 -12.07
N GLU A 9 -26.37 -18.31 -13.18
CA GLU A 9 -26.78 -18.69 -14.53
C GLU A 9 -26.34 -20.10 -14.92
N PHE A 10 -25.11 -20.50 -14.60
CA PHE A 10 -24.56 -21.81 -14.99
C PHE A 10 -24.65 -22.88 -13.90
N PHE A 11 -24.61 -22.50 -12.62
CA PHE A 11 -24.54 -23.44 -11.50
C PHE A 11 -25.73 -23.32 -10.53
N GLY A 12 -26.65 -22.38 -10.77
CA GLY A 12 -27.89 -22.25 -10.00
C GLY A 12 -27.70 -21.93 -8.51
N ASN A 13 -26.50 -21.52 -8.10
CA ASN A 13 -26.18 -21.30 -6.70
C ASN A 13 -25.49 -19.95 -6.46
N ASN A 14 -25.60 -19.44 -5.23
CA ASN A 14 -24.95 -18.22 -4.76
C ASN A 14 -23.87 -18.52 -3.70
N ARG A 15 -23.44 -19.79 -3.58
CA ARG A 15 -22.46 -20.26 -2.57
C ARG A 15 -21.08 -20.56 -3.18
N ALA A 16 -20.77 -19.93 -4.31
CA ALA A 16 -19.50 -20.11 -5.03
C ALA A 16 -18.27 -19.93 -4.13
N GLY A 17 -18.32 -18.94 -3.23
CA GLY A 17 -17.22 -18.59 -2.34
C GLY A 17 -16.92 -19.66 -1.28
N GLU A 18 -17.84 -20.58 -0.99
CA GLU A 18 -17.64 -21.71 -0.08
C GLU A 18 -17.33 -22.98 -0.87
N GLU A 19 -18.14 -23.23 -1.90
CA GLU A 19 -18.03 -24.41 -2.76
C GLU A 19 -16.67 -24.46 -3.47
N PHE A 20 -16.10 -23.31 -3.84
CA PHE A 20 -14.74 -23.22 -4.36
C PHE A 20 -13.73 -23.90 -3.43
N PHE A 21 -13.77 -23.59 -2.12
CA PHE A 21 -12.80 -24.15 -1.17
C PHE A 21 -13.12 -25.61 -0.80
N GLU A 22 -14.39 -26.02 -0.84
CA GLU A 22 -14.77 -27.43 -0.70
C GLU A 22 -14.22 -28.28 -1.87
N ARG A 23 -14.36 -27.79 -3.10
CA ARG A 23 -13.80 -28.44 -4.29
C ARG A 23 -12.29 -28.44 -4.25
N LEU A 24 -11.67 -27.33 -3.84
CA LEU A 24 -10.23 -27.22 -3.64
C LEU A 24 -9.71 -28.26 -2.64
N ALA A 25 -10.38 -28.42 -1.49
CA ALA A 25 -10.01 -29.43 -0.49
C ALA A 25 -10.08 -30.86 -1.06
N LYS A 26 -11.10 -31.16 -1.88
CA LYS A 26 -11.22 -32.45 -2.58
C LYS A 26 -10.16 -32.67 -3.67
N LEU A 27 -9.70 -31.60 -4.31
CA LEU A 27 -8.64 -31.66 -5.33
C LEU A 27 -7.28 -31.89 -4.67
N ARG A 28 -7.01 -31.27 -3.52
CA ARG A 28 -5.77 -31.45 -2.75
C ARG A 28 -5.54 -32.88 -2.26
N THR A 29 -6.62 -33.64 -2.04
CA THR A 29 -6.55 -35.07 -1.66
C THR A 29 -6.64 -36.00 -2.85
N GLY A 30 -6.89 -35.47 -4.06
CA GLY A 30 -6.96 -36.25 -5.29
C GLY A 30 -5.57 -36.52 -5.87
N GLY A 31 -5.35 -37.71 -6.43
CA GLY A 31 -4.11 -38.06 -7.12
C GLY A 31 -3.87 -37.28 -8.42
N GLU A 32 -2.76 -37.60 -9.11
CA GLU A 32 -2.24 -36.94 -10.30
C GLU A 32 -3.25 -36.41 -11.34
N PRO A 33 -4.30 -37.15 -11.80
CA PRO A 33 -5.17 -36.64 -12.86
C PRO A 33 -5.96 -35.37 -12.47
N LYS A 34 -6.05 -35.05 -11.18
CA LYS A 34 -6.75 -33.85 -10.68
C LYS A 34 -5.84 -32.65 -10.48
N PHE A 35 -4.54 -32.81 -10.71
CA PHE A 35 -3.53 -31.80 -10.44
C PHE A 35 -3.64 -30.58 -11.38
N ALA A 36 -3.96 -30.79 -12.66
CA ALA A 36 -4.21 -29.70 -13.59
C ALA A 36 -5.37 -28.79 -13.14
N ALA A 37 -6.41 -29.36 -12.52
CA ALA A 37 -7.49 -28.58 -11.94
C ALA A 37 -7.04 -27.82 -10.68
N LEU A 38 -6.19 -28.43 -9.83
CA LEU A 38 -5.63 -27.77 -8.65
C LEU A 38 -4.84 -26.49 -9.03
N GLU A 39 -4.11 -26.51 -10.14
CA GLU A 39 -3.39 -25.34 -10.63
C GLU A 39 -4.31 -24.21 -11.09
N VAL A 40 -5.40 -24.53 -11.79
CA VAL A 40 -6.38 -23.50 -12.19
C VAL A 40 -6.94 -22.82 -10.94
N TYR A 41 -7.21 -23.57 -9.88
CA TYR A 41 -7.63 -23.00 -8.60
C TYR A 41 -6.54 -22.12 -7.98
N TYR A 42 -5.28 -22.55 -8.02
CA TYR A 42 -4.15 -21.76 -7.55
C TYR A 42 -4.00 -20.43 -8.31
N ILE A 43 -4.16 -20.44 -9.64
CA ILE A 43 -4.13 -19.24 -10.47
C ILE A 43 -5.27 -18.29 -10.08
N CYS A 44 -6.50 -18.80 -9.91
CA CYS A 44 -7.62 -18.00 -9.43
C CYS A 44 -7.34 -17.33 -8.08
N LEU A 45 -6.66 -18.02 -7.16
CA LEU A 45 -6.25 -17.46 -5.88
C LEU A 45 -5.19 -16.36 -6.03
N GLN A 46 -4.21 -16.54 -6.93
CA GLN A 46 -3.21 -15.50 -7.23
C GLN A 46 -3.80 -14.25 -7.88
N LEU A 47 -4.90 -14.40 -8.64
CA LEU A 47 -5.64 -13.27 -9.21
C LEU A 47 -6.48 -12.50 -8.18
N GLY A 48 -6.53 -12.95 -6.92
CA GLY A 48 -7.21 -12.26 -5.83
C GLY A 48 -8.59 -12.84 -5.46
N PHE A 49 -8.88 -14.09 -5.83
CA PHE A 49 -10.11 -14.75 -5.36
C PHE A 49 -10.04 -15.05 -3.85
N GLU A 50 -10.90 -14.42 -3.05
CA GLU A 50 -10.94 -14.59 -1.59
C GLU A 50 -12.08 -15.51 -1.10
N GLY A 51 -13.26 -15.44 -1.72
CA GLY A 51 -14.46 -16.18 -1.32
C GLY A 51 -14.78 -16.07 0.19
N ILE A 52 -15.05 -17.21 0.85
CA ILE A 52 -15.37 -17.25 2.29
C ILE A 52 -14.25 -16.71 3.20
N TYR A 53 -13.00 -16.66 2.72
CA TYR A 53 -11.87 -16.16 3.51
C TYR A 53 -11.84 -14.64 3.66
N LYS A 54 -12.65 -13.91 2.89
CA LYS A 54 -12.89 -12.48 3.13
C LYS A 54 -13.45 -12.22 4.53
N VAL A 55 -14.24 -13.16 5.06
CA VAL A 55 -14.83 -13.09 6.41
C VAL A 55 -14.03 -13.92 7.42
N LYS A 56 -13.49 -15.08 7.04
CA LYS A 56 -12.70 -15.95 7.95
C LYS A 56 -11.31 -15.42 8.28
N GLY A 57 -10.73 -14.60 7.41
CA GLY A 57 -9.42 -13.99 7.61
C GLY A 57 -8.46 -14.26 6.47
N ILE A 58 -7.87 -13.17 5.97
CA ILE A 58 -6.91 -13.18 4.85
C ILE A 58 -5.62 -13.93 5.19
N GLU A 59 -5.27 -14.04 6.47
CA GLU A 59 -4.06 -14.77 6.90
C GLU A 59 -4.17 -16.27 6.64
N GLN A 60 -5.33 -16.86 6.94
CA GLN A 60 -5.58 -18.28 6.66
C GLN A 60 -5.58 -18.55 5.14
N LEU A 61 -6.11 -17.62 4.35
CA LEU A 61 -6.06 -17.71 2.88
C LEU A 61 -4.61 -17.72 2.38
N LYS A 62 -3.77 -16.83 2.92
CA LYS A 62 -2.36 -16.76 2.54
C LYS A 62 -1.60 -18.03 2.92
N ALA A 63 -1.83 -18.56 4.11
CA ALA A 63 -1.25 -19.84 4.51
C ALA A 63 -1.69 -20.97 3.56
N LEU A 64 -2.98 -21.04 3.23
CA LEU A 64 -3.51 -22.01 2.27
C LEU A 64 -2.86 -21.90 0.88
N ILE A 65 -2.65 -20.68 0.37
CA ILE A 65 -1.98 -20.44 -0.92
C ILE A 65 -0.53 -20.94 -0.89
N VAL A 66 0.18 -20.74 0.22
CA VAL A 66 1.56 -21.24 0.39
C VAL A 66 1.59 -22.76 0.38
N ASP A 67 0.67 -23.41 1.11
CA ASP A 67 0.59 -24.87 1.13
C ASP A 67 0.27 -25.47 -0.25
N ILE A 68 -0.67 -24.87 -0.98
CA ILE A 68 -1.03 -25.33 -2.33
C ILE A 68 0.16 -25.13 -3.28
N ARG A 69 0.89 -24.03 -3.17
CA ARG A 69 2.11 -23.81 -3.96
C ARG A 69 3.13 -24.91 -3.71
N ALA A 70 3.38 -25.26 -2.45
CA ALA A 70 4.30 -26.33 -2.09
C ALA A 70 3.86 -27.69 -2.65
N GLN A 71 2.56 -28.01 -2.57
CA GLN A 71 2.01 -29.22 -3.18
C GLN A 71 2.17 -29.24 -4.70
N ILE A 72 2.02 -28.08 -5.34
CA ILE A 72 2.21 -27.98 -6.79
C ILE A 72 3.69 -28.19 -7.17
N GLU A 73 4.59 -27.60 -6.40
CA GLU A 73 6.02 -27.69 -6.64
C GLU A 73 6.59 -29.10 -6.41
N ASP A 74 6.02 -29.84 -5.45
CA ASP A 74 6.39 -31.25 -5.18
C ASP A 74 6.10 -32.17 -6.38
N VAL A 75 4.93 -32.00 -7.02
CA VAL A 75 4.52 -32.85 -8.15
C VAL A 75 5.19 -32.43 -9.47
N ARG A 76 5.32 -31.13 -9.73
CA ARG A 76 5.88 -30.63 -11.00
C ARG A 76 7.40 -30.45 -11.01
N GLY A 77 8.02 -30.50 -9.83
CA GLY A 77 9.37 -29.97 -9.61
C GLY A 77 9.40 -28.44 -9.61
N THR A 78 10.47 -27.87 -9.05
CA THR A 78 10.71 -26.42 -9.04
C THR A 78 10.67 -25.88 -10.47
N PRO A 79 9.72 -24.98 -10.82
CA PRO A 79 9.74 -24.30 -12.11
C PRO A 79 11.10 -23.64 -12.27
N ARG A 80 11.75 -23.81 -13.43
CA ARG A 80 12.97 -23.05 -13.73
C ARG A 80 12.64 -21.56 -13.58
N GLY A 81 13.11 -20.95 -12.48
CA GLY A 81 12.90 -19.54 -12.16
C GLY A 81 13.53 -18.58 -13.17
N GLN A 82 14.26 -19.13 -14.14
CA GLN A 82 14.80 -18.46 -15.30
C GLN A 82 13.80 -18.60 -16.46
N LEU A 83 12.95 -17.59 -16.63
CA LEU A 83 12.15 -17.41 -17.85
C LEU A 83 13.05 -17.09 -19.07
N SER A 84 14.33 -16.78 -18.83
CA SER A 84 15.41 -16.53 -19.79
C SER A 84 16.74 -16.83 -19.08
N ASP A 85 17.82 -17.10 -19.83
CA ASP A 85 19.17 -17.38 -19.32
C ASP A 85 19.69 -16.25 -18.38
N ASN A 86 19.17 -15.03 -18.54
CA ASN A 86 19.43 -13.86 -17.68
C ASN A 86 18.20 -13.42 -16.84
N GLY A 87 17.18 -14.25 -16.72
CA GLY A 87 15.98 -13.98 -15.95
C GLY A 87 16.25 -14.12 -14.45
N VAL A 88 16.77 -13.08 -13.81
CA VAL A 88 16.79 -12.98 -12.35
C VAL A 88 15.35 -12.96 -11.86
N PRO A 89 14.91 -13.92 -11.03
CA PRO A 89 13.56 -13.88 -10.48
C PRO A 89 13.42 -12.60 -9.64
N LEU A 90 12.47 -11.75 -10.04
CA LEU A 90 12.11 -10.58 -9.24
C LEU A 90 11.39 -11.10 -8.00
N GLU A 91 12.16 -11.44 -6.97
CA GLU A 91 11.62 -11.85 -5.69
C GLU A 91 10.69 -10.77 -5.15
N GLY A 92 9.38 -11.05 -5.19
CA GLY A 92 8.45 -10.72 -4.11
C GLY A 92 8.29 -9.26 -3.66
N PHE A 93 8.73 -8.27 -4.42
CA PHE A 93 8.63 -6.87 -3.98
C PHE A 93 7.18 -6.36 -3.90
N ALA A 94 6.27 -6.91 -4.70
CA ALA A 94 4.89 -6.42 -4.78
C ALA A 94 4.01 -6.80 -3.58
N MET A 95 4.30 -7.89 -2.85
CA MET A 95 3.44 -8.37 -1.76
C MET A 95 3.97 -8.09 -0.33
N LYS A 96 5.22 -7.61 -0.20
CA LYS A 96 5.84 -7.37 1.12
C LYS A 96 5.77 -5.91 1.60
N VAL A 97 5.40 -4.97 0.72
CA VAL A 97 5.32 -3.53 1.04
C VAL A 97 4.15 -3.18 1.98
N GLY A 98 3.08 -3.98 1.99
CA GLY A 98 1.88 -3.65 2.78
C GLY A 98 1.85 -4.12 4.23
N ARG A 99 2.78 -4.97 4.68
CA ARG A 99 2.63 -5.70 5.97
C ARG A 99 3.68 -5.42 7.04
N ASN A 100 4.69 -4.60 6.79
CA ASN A 100 5.75 -4.42 7.78
C ASN A 100 6.28 -2.99 7.89
N ILE A 101 5.47 -1.98 7.56
CA ILE A 101 5.83 -0.59 7.89
C ILE A 101 5.55 -0.40 9.38
N PRO A 102 6.57 -0.28 10.25
CA PRO A 102 6.37 -0.09 11.67
C PRO A 102 5.61 1.22 11.88
N TYR A 103 4.65 1.24 12.82
CA TYR A 103 3.90 2.45 13.15
C TYR A 103 4.80 3.65 13.49
N TRP A 104 6.02 3.39 13.98
CA TRP A 104 7.02 4.42 14.27
C TRP A 104 7.51 5.17 13.03
N VAL A 105 7.54 4.54 11.85
CA VAL A 105 7.93 5.20 10.59
C VAL A 105 6.86 6.20 10.16
N ILE A 106 5.58 5.84 10.28
CA ILE A 106 4.46 6.74 9.99
C ILE A 106 4.50 7.94 10.95
N LEU A 107 4.73 7.68 12.25
CA LEU A 107 4.88 8.72 13.26
C LEU A 107 6.04 9.67 12.94
N SER A 108 7.19 9.12 12.53
CA SER A 108 8.38 9.90 12.20
C SER A 108 8.15 10.81 10.99
N ILE A 109 7.51 10.32 9.92
CA ILE A 109 7.19 11.13 8.74
C ILE A 109 6.19 12.24 9.09
N CYS A 110 5.16 11.91 9.88
CA CYS A 110 4.14 12.88 10.30
C CYS A 110 4.78 14.01 11.15
N LEU A 111 5.63 13.65 12.10
CA LEU A 111 6.35 14.62 12.94
C LEU A 111 7.32 15.47 12.12
N ALA A 112 8.08 14.87 11.20
CA ALA A 112 8.99 15.59 10.32
C ALA A 112 8.26 16.60 9.43
N SER A 113 7.09 16.22 8.91
CA SER A 113 6.23 17.13 8.13
C SER A 113 5.77 18.33 8.96
N ILE A 114 5.30 18.11 10.19
CA ILE A 114 4.89 19.19 11.11
C ILE A 114 6.05 20.13 11.43
N VAL A 115 7.23 19.59 11.74
CA VAL A 115 8.43 20.41 12.03
C VAL A 115 8.85 21.21 10.81
N SER A 116 8.81 20.61 9.62
CA SER A 116 9.15 21.29 8.36
C SER A 116 8.20 22.46 8.07
N LEU A 117 6.89 22.24 8.21
CA LEU A 117 5.87 23.30 8.09
C LEU A 117 6.08 24.41 9.11
N PHE A 118 6.30 24.06 10.38
CA PHE A 118 6.54 25.03 11.44
C PHE A 118 7.79 25.87 11.18
N ALA A 119 8.91 25.24 10.81
CA ALA A 119 10.15 25.94 10.49
C ALA A 119 10.00 26.85 9.27
N GLY A 120 9.29 26.38 8.23
CA GLY A 120 8.96 27.16 7.04
C GLY A 120 8.16 28.42 7.38
N PHE A 121 7.08 28.26 8.15
CA PHE A 121 6.27 29.40 8.61
C PHE A 121 7.08 30.36 9.48
N HIS A 122 7.87 29.85 10.42
CA HIS A 122 8.68 30.69 11.29
C HIS A 122 9.71 31.50 10.50
N PHE A 123 10.36 30.92 9.49
CA PHE A 123 11.32 31.62 8.63
C PHE A 123 10.65 32.71 7.78
N VAL A 124 9.47 32.42 7.22
CA VAL A 124 8.70 33.38 6.42
C VAL A 124 8.17 34.53 7.28
N ILE A 125 7.72 34.23 8.50
CA ILE A 125 7.24 35.25 9.45
C ILE A 125 8.39 36.11 9.94
N ASN A 126 9.53 35.51 10.33
CA ASN A 126 10.67 36.28 10.84
C ASN A 126 11.27 37.20 9.77
N LYS A 127 11.25 36.78 8.49
CA LYS A 127 11.61 37.64 7.36
C LYS A 127 10.67 38.83 7.17
N GLN A 128 9.38 38.67 7.45
CA GLN A 128 8.41 39.77 7.38
C GLN A 128 8.44 40.67 8.62
N ALA A 129 8.74 40.10 9.79
CA ALA A 129 8.91 40.83 11.04
C ALA A 129 10.10 41.80 10.95
N SER A 130 11.26 41.35 10.44
CA SER A 130 12.44 42.22 10.28
C SER A 130 12.20 43.35 9.29
N GLN A 131 11.47 43.10 8.20
CA GLN A 131 11.08 44.15 7.25
C GLN A 131 10.15 45.20 7.85
N SER A 132 9.29 44.79 8.79
CA SER A 132 8.36 45.70 9.48
C SER A 132 9.08 46.57 10.51
N THR A 133 10.02 46.01 11.27
CA THR A 133 10.84 46.76 12.24
C THR A 133 11.71 47.81 11.54
N GLN A 134 12.30 47.47 10.39
CA GLN A 134 13.18 48.38 9.64
C GLN A 134 12.41 49.56 9.01
N ARG A 135 11.13 49.37 8.65
CA ARG A 135 10.26 50.47 8.20
C ARG A 135 9.90 51.42 9.34
N ILE A 136 9.64 50.89 10.54
CA ILE A 136 9.32 51.71 11.71
C ILE A 136 10.52 52.58 12.10
N ASP A 137 11.73 52.01 12.15
CA ASP A 137 12.95 52.77 12.47
C ASP A 137 13.22 53.91 11.47
N ASN A 138 13.11 53.64 10.16
CA ASN A 138 13.28 54.67 9.13
C ASN A 138 12.25 55.81 9.26
N GLN A 139 11.00 55.50 9.63
CA GLN A 139 9.99 56.54 9.84
C GLN A 139 10.28 57.36 11.09
N VAL A 140 10.72 56.73 12.19
CA VAL A 140 11.11 57.42 13.41
C VAL A 140 12.33 58.33 13.17
N GLU A 141 13.32 57.87 12.40
CA GLU A 141 14.50 58.66 12.06
C GLU A 141 14.15 59.88 11.20
N VAL A 142 13.30 59.71 10.18
CA VAL A 142 12.83 60.82 9.33
C VAL A 142 12.03 61.85 10.15
N LEU A 143 11.13 61.42 11.02
CA LEU A 143 10.36 62.33 11.89
C LEU A 143 11.27 63.09 12.86
N THR A 144 12.31 62.44 13.38
CA THR A 144 13.30 63.06 14.25
C THR A 144 14.11 64.14 13.52
N GLN A 145 14.49 63.88 12.27
CA GLN A 145 15.18 64.86 11.41
C GLN A 145 14.30 66.06 11.07
N LEU A 146 13.03 65.83 10.74
CA LEU A 146 12.06 66.90 10.47
C LEU A 146 11.83 67.79 11.70
N SER A 147 11.73 67.19 12.90
CA SER A 147 11.61 67.93 14.17
C SER A 147 12.82 68.85 14.41
N LYS A 148 14.05 68.32 14.29
CA LYS A 148 15.29 69.10 14.45
C LYS A 148 15.44 70.22 13.41
N THR A 149 15.00 69.98 12.19
CA THR A 149 15.02 70.98 11.10
C THR A 149 14.01 72.09 11.35
N ASN A 150 12.89 71.80 12.01
CA ASN A 150 11.87 72.78 12.34
C ASN A 150 12.24 73.65 13.56
N GLU A 151 13.00 73.13 14.53
CA GLU A 151 13.50 73.91 15.68
C GLU A 151 14.66 74.85 15.32
N SER A 152 15.34 74.63 14.19
CA SER A 152 16.49 75.44 13.74
C SER A 152 16.12 76.60 12.82
N ARG A 153 14.82 76.80 12.56
CA ARG A 153 14.27 77.86 11.70
C ARG A 153 13.40 78.82 12.51
#